data_AF-A0A7V1ULU1-F1
#
_entry.id   AF-A0A7V1ULU1-F1
#
_cell.length_a   1.000
_cell.length_b   1.000
_cell.length_c   1.000
_cell.angle_alpha   90.00
_cell.angle_beta   90.00
_cell.angle_gamma   90.00
#
_symmetry.space_group_name_H-M   'P 1'
#
loop_
_entity.id
_entity.type
_entity.pdbx_description
1 polymer ?
#
loop_
_entity_poly.entity_id
_entity_poly.type
_entity_poly.pdbx_seq_one_letter_code
_entity_poly.pdbx_strand_id
1 'polypeptide(L)'
;MGIDKRSIDTAANHYLEAKAAEDLAAERTAKAREALIATVQAYGTTPPRSDKSLRLDGDQFQVTVTTGSSTSIDYGAVEKFFAHLREYDLSLRFKKIFRREVRYSLSAGADDLVAQLGARAQQAYRACICVTTNKPSLKVERKKDAAA
;
A
#
# COMPACT_ATOMS: atom_id res chain seq x y z
N MET A 1 4.49 10.24 -50.77
CA MET A 1 5.64 9.66 -50.05
C MET A 1 5.18 8.36 -49.41
N GLY A 2 5.52 7.21 -50.00
CA GLY A 2 5.22 5.91 -49.40
C GLY A 2 6.25 5.62 -48.31
N ILE A 3 5.80 5.23 -47.13
CA ILE A 3 6.69 4.78 -46.06
C ILE A 3 7.37 3.50 -46.55
N ASP A 4 8.70 3.48 -46.54
CA ASP A 4 9.49 2.32 -46.94
C ASP A 4 9.21 1.16 -45.98
N LYS A 5 8.64 0.07 -46.50
CA LYS A 5 8.24 -1.11 -45.71
C LYS A 5 9.43 -1.68 -44.92
N ARG A 6 10.64 -1.62 -45.48
CA ARG A 6 11.88 -2.08 -44.81
C ARG A 6 12.22 -1.25 -43.56
N SER A 7 11.88 0.03 -43.55
CA SER A 7 12.07 0.90 -42.38
C SER A 7 11.11 0.54 -41.25
N ILE A 8 9.89 0.12 -41.57
CA ILE A 8 8.91 -0.35 -40.58
C ILE A 8 9.37 -1.68 -39.98
N ASP A 9 9.82 -2.62 -40.82
CA ASP A 9 10.29 -3.93 -40.36
C ASP A 9 11.51 -3.81 -39.44
N THR A 10 12.44 -2.89 -39.75
CA THR A 10 13.62 -2.62 -38.90
C THR A 10 13.22 -2.03 -37.55
N ALA A 11 12.29 -1.05 -37.54
CA ALA A 11 11.80 -0.46 -36.31
C ALA A 11 11.01 -1.47 -35.44
N ALA A 12 10.22 -2.34 -36.07
CA ALA A 12 9.50 -3.40 -35.40
C ALA A 12 10.45 -4.41 -34.74
N ASN A 13 11.52 -4.81 -35.42
CA ASN A 13 12.54 -5.71 -34.85
C ASN A 13 13.23 -5.09 -33.63
N HIS A 14 13.62 -3.82 -33.70
CA HIS A 14 14.21 -3.13 -32.54
C HIS A 14 13.25 -3.02 -31.35
N TYR A 15 11.95 -2.79 -31.61
CA TYR A 15 10.95 -2.81 -30.55
C TYR A 15 10.81 -4.19 -29.91
N LEU A 16 10.80 -5.26 -30.69
CA LEU A 16 10.70 -6.63 -30.19
C LEU A 16 11.94 -7.02 -29.35
N GLU A 17 13.14 -6.63 -29.79
CA GLU A 17 14.38 -6.83 -29.05
C GLU A 17 14.37 -6.07 -27.71
N ALA A 18 13.96 -4.80 -27.73
CA ALA A 18 13.85 -3.98 -26.52
C ALA A 18 12.83 -4.55 -25.54
N LYS A 19 11.68 -5.01 -26.05
CA LYS A 19 10.62 -5.63 -25.24
C LYS A 19 11.07 -6.94 -24.62
N ALA A 20 11.78 -7.78 -25.38
CA ALA A 20 12.35 -9.03 -24.84
C ALA A 20 13.37 -8.76 -23.73
N ALA A 21 14.18 -7.70 -23.87
CA ALA A 21 15.11 -7.27 -22.82
C ALA A 21 14.40 -6.74 -21.57
N GLU A 22 13.31 -5.99 -21.75
CA GLU A 22 12.45 -5.50 -20.66
C GLU A 22 11.80 -6.67 -19.90
N ASP A 23 11.21 -7.62 -20.62
CA ASP A 23 10.57 -8.80 -20.02
C ASP A 23 11.59 -9.63 -19.21
N LEU A 24 12.80 -9.84 -19.76
CA LEU A 24 13.88 -10.53 -19.05
C LEU A 24 14.33 -9.79 -17.79
N ALA A 25 14.43 -8.45 -17.87
CA ALA A 25 14.78 -7.63 -16.72
C ALA A 25 13.68 -7.63 -15.64
N ALA A 26 12.42 -7.60 -16.06
CA ALA A 26 11.27 -7.71 -15.18
C ALA A 26 11.25 -9.05 -14.46
N GLU A 27 11.50 -10.16 -15.16
CA GLU A 27 11.57 -11.50 -14.57
C GLU A 27 12.72 -11.62 -13.56
N ARG A 28 13.91 -11.11 -13.89
CA ARG A 28 15.06 -11.07 -12.97
C ARG A 28 14.75 -10.26 -11.72
N THR A 29 14.08 -9.12 -11.88
CA THR A 29 13.70 -8.24 -10.76
C THR A 29 12.65 -8.92 -9.88
N ALA A 30 11.67 -9.61 -10.47
CA ALA A 30 10.66 -10.37 -9.74
C ALA A 30 11.30 -11.49 -8.90
N LYS A 31 12.19 -12.28 -9.50
CA LYS A 31 12.94 -13.35 -8.80
C LYS A 31 13.80 -12.80 -7.65
N ALA A 32 14.51 -11.70 -7.88
CA ALA A 32 15.30 -11.05 -6.84
C ALA A 32 14.44 -10.54 -5.68
N ARG A 33 13.26 -9.97 -6.01
CA ARG A 33 12.29 -9.52 -5.01
C ARG A 33 11.76 -10.67 -4.16
N GLU A 34 11.39 -11.79 -4.78
CA GLU A 34 10.91 -12.98 -4.07
C GLU A 34 11.99 -13.57 -3.15
N ALA A 35 13.22 -13.68 -3.63
CA ALA A 35 14.35 -14.14 -2.83
C ALA A 35 14.61 -13.22 -1.61
N LEU A 36 14.52 -11.90 -1.81
CA LEU A 36 14.69 -10.92 -0.73
C LEU A 36 13.56 -11.02 0.30
N ILE A 37 12.31 -11.20 -0.14
CA ILE A 37 11.16 -11.42 0.74
C ILE A 37 11.36 -12.69 1.58
N ALA A 38 11.74 -13.80 0.95
CA ALA A 38 12.01 -15.06 1.65
C ALA A 38 13.12 -14.91 2.69
N THR A 39 14.16 -14.15 2.37
CA THR A 39 15.28 -13.87 3.29
C THR A 39 14.82 -13.07 4.50
N VAL A 40 14.02 -12.02 4.31
CA VAL A 40 13.44 -11.23 5.41
C VAL A 40 12.45 -12.06 6.23
N GLN A 41 11.72 -12.99 5.62
CA GLN A 41 10.82 -13.89 6.33
C GLN A 41 11.57 -14.90 7.20
N ALA A 42 12.73 -15.38 6.74
CA ALA A 42 13.53 -16.36 7.46
C ALA A 42 14.37 -15.75 8.60
N TYR A 43 14.92 -14.55 8.38
CA TYR A 43 15.93 -13.96 9.28
C TYR A 43 15.57 -12.58 9.82
N GLY A 44 14.46 -11.99 9.37
CA GLY A 44 14.01 -10.68 9.84
C GLY A 44 13.50 -10.73 11.27
N THR A 45 13.56 -9.58 11.92
CA THR A 45 13.02 -9.36 13.26
C THR A 45 11.77 -8.50 13.19
N THR A 46 10.87 -8.72 14.13
CA THR A 46 9.68 -7.89 14.28
C THR A 46 10.08 -6.56 14.92
N PRO A 47 9.94 -5.41 14.23
CA PRO A 47 10.31 -4.13 14.80
C PRO A 47 9.36 -3.72 15.93
N PRO A 48 9.82 -2.89 16.89
CA PRO A 48 8.99 -2.48 18.03
C PRO A 48 7.68 -1.83 17.56
N ARG A 49 6.54 -2.28 18.10
CA ARG A 49 5.17 -1.82 17.78
C ARG A 49 4.60 -2.25 16.42
N SER A 50 5.18 -3.25 15.75
CA SER A 50 4.54 -3.90 14.59
C SER A 50 4.34 -5.38 14.86
N ASP A 51 3.14 -5.92 14.63
CA ASP A 51 2.90 -7.38 14.74
C ASP A 51 2.90 -8.08 13.37
N LYS A 52 3.04 -7.30 12.28
CA LYS A 52 2.81 -7.75 10.90
C LYS A 52 3.97 -7.44 9.96
N SER A 53 5.06 -6.89 10.48
CA SER A 53 6.24 -6.55 9.69
C SER A 53 7.44 -7.32 10.17
N LEU A 54 8.26 -7.78 9.23
CA LEU A 54 9.59 -8.31 9.47
C LEU A 54 10.60 -7.36 8.83
N ARG A 55 11.68 -7.08 9.56
CA ARG A 55 12.74 -6.18 9.13
C ARG A 55 14.08 -6.89 9.18
N LEU A 56 14.88 -6.67 8.15
CA LEU A 56 16.26 -7.11 8.08
C LEU A 56 17.14 -5.90 7.77
N ASP A 57 18.16 -5.70 8.59
CA ASP A 57 19.14 -4.63 8.46
C ASP A 57 20.43 -5.20 7.85
N GLY A 58 20.92 -4.58 6.78
CA GLY A 58 22.26 -4.80 6.24
C GLY A 58 23.11 -3.54 6.34
N ASP A 59 24.37 -3.62 5.94
CA ASP A 59 25.35 -2.54 6.15
C ASP A 59 25.04 -1.25 5.36
N GLN A 60 24.36 -1.37 4.21
CA GLN A 60 24.02 -0.23 3.34
C GLN A 60 22.51 -0.03 3.16
N PHE A 61 21.70 -1.05 3.45
CA PHE A 61 20.27 -1.07 3.14
C PHE A 61 19.46 -1.75 4.24
N GLN A 62 18.25 -1.26 4.49
CA GLN A 62 17.26 -1.87 5.36
C GLN A 62 16.08 -2.36 4.52
N VAL A 63 15.62 -3.59 4.76
CA VAL A 63 14.51 -4.19 4.04
C VAL A 63 13.39 -4.53 5.03
N THR A 64 12.18 -4.05 4.75
CA THR A 64 10.99 -4.34 5.56
C THR A 64 9.92 -5.03 4.70
N VAL A 65 9.45 -6.19 5.15
CA VAL A 65 8.32 -6.91 4.55
C VAL A 65 7.13 -6.82 5.49
N THR A 66 6.00 -6.30 5.02
CA THR A 66 4.74 -6.25 5.78
C THR A 66 3.74 -7.22 5.17
N THR A 67 3.27 -8.19 5.95
CA THR A 67 2.20 -9.10 5.52
C THR A 67 0.85 -8.41 5.67
N GLY A 68 0.31 -7.95 4.55
CA GLY A 68 -1.02 -7.35 4.49
C GLY A 68 -2.13 -8.41 4.55
N SER A 69 -2.46 -8.93 5.73
CA SER A 69 -3.74 -9.61 5.92
C SER A 69 -4.83 -8.55 6.19
N SER A 70 -5.73 -8.35 5.23
CA SER A 70 -6.94 -7.56 5.40
C SER A 70 -8.09 -8.50 5.79
N THR A 71 -8.30 -8.67 7.09
CA THR A 71 -9.54 -9.29 7.57
C THR A 71 -10.64 -8.23 7.46
N SER A 72 -11.41 -8.29 6.38
CA SER A 72 -12.59 -7.44 6.22
C SER A 72 -13.75 -8.07 6.97
N ILE A 73 -14.20 -7.41 8.03
CA ILE A 73 -15.37 -7.84 8.79
C ILE A 73 -16.61 -7.42 8.01
N ASP A 74 -17.43 -8.39 7.60
CA ASP A 74 -18.75 -8.13 7.05
C ASP A 74 -19.69 -7.77 8.20
N TYR A 75 -19.90 -6.46 8.38
CA TYR A 75 -20.76 -5.92 9.44
C TYR A 75 -22.19 -6.47 9.37
N GLY A 76 -22.71 -6.81 8.19
CA GLY A 76 -24.03 -7.42 8.03
C GLY A 76 -24.09 -8.86 8.53
N ALA A 77 -23.00 -9.62 8.36
CA ALA A 77 -22.86 -10.94 8.95
C ALA A 77 -22.72 -10.88 10.48
N VAL A 78 -22.03 -9.86 11.00
CA VAL A 78 -21.88 -9.61 12.45
C VAL A 78 -23.23 -9.28 13.10
N GLU A 79 -24.07 -8.49 12.45
CA GLU A 79 -25.42 -8.18 12.96
C GLU A 79 -26.37 -9.38 12.92
N LYS A 80 -26.34 -10.20 11.85
CA LYS A 80 -27.11 -11.46 11.80
C LYS A 80 -26.68 -12.45 12.88
N PHE A 81 -25.37 -12.53 13.11
CA PHE A 81 -24.82 -13.34 14.20
C PHE A 81 -25.27 -12.83 15.58
N PHE A 82 -25.34 -11.51 15.77
CA PHE A 82 -25.89 -10.94 17.01
C PHE A 82 -27.37 -11.27 17.20
N ALA A 83 -28.17 -11.21 16.13
CA ALA A 83 -29.60 -11.53 16.16
C ALA A 83 -29.83 -12.99 16.55
N HIS A 84 -29.09 -13.93 15.95
CA HIS A 84 -29.13 -15.33 16.36
C HIS A 84 -28.71 -15.53 17.82
N LEU A 85 -27.64 -14.88 18.28
CA LEU A 85 -27.27 -14.96 19.70
C LEU A 85 -28.36 -14.39 20.63
N ARG A 86 -29.20 -13.47 20.16
CA ARG A 86 -30.32 -12.92 20.92
C ARG A 86 -31.50 -13.89 21.00
N GLU A 87 -31.80 -14.64 19.94
CA GLU A 87 -32.85 -15.69 19.94
C GLU A 87 -32.59 -16.77 20.99
N TYR A 88 -31.33 -17.03 21.31
CA TYR A 88 -30.91 -17.99 22.34
C TYR A 88 -30.51 -17.35 23.68
N ASP A 89 -30.82 -16.07 23.88
CA ASP A 89 -30.47 -15.29 25.09
C ASP A 89 -28.97 -15.26 25.45
N LEU A 90 -28.11 -15.50 24.44
CA LEU A 90 -26.65 -15.45 24.53
C LEU A 90 -26.09 -14.09 24.08
N SER A 91 -26.94 -13.07 23.97
CA SER A 91 -26.57 -11.71 23.51
C SER A 91 -25.43 -11.09 24.32
N LEU A 92 -25.29 -11.45 25.59
CA LEU A 92 -24.17 -11.03 26.45
C LEU A 92 -22.82 -11.58 25.99
N ARG A 93 -22.80 -12.72 25.30
CA ARG A 93 -21.58 -13.30 24.72
C ARG A 93 -21.13 -12.57 23.46
N PHE A 94 -22.03 -11.92 22.73
CA PHE A 94 -21.68 -11.15 21.54
C PHE A 94 -20.66 -10.04 21.85
N LYS A 95 -20.82 -9.35 22.99
CA LYS A 95 -19.85 -8.34 23.44
C LYS A 95 -18.47 -8.93 23.79
N LYS A 96 -18.38 -10.25 23.97
CA LYS A 96 -17.10 -10.99 24.13
C LYS A 96 -16.50 -11.42 22.79
N ILE A 97 -17.22 -11.30 21.67
CA ILE A 97 -16.83 -11.80 20.34
C ILE A 97 -16.60 -10.64 19.37
N PHE A 98 -17.54 -9.69 19.29
CA PHE A 98 -17.48 -8.53 18.39
C PHE A 98 -17.54 -7.22 19.17
N ARG A 99 -16.83 -6.22 18.64
CA ARG A 99 -16.81 -4.86 19.15
C ARG A 99 -17.14 -3.89 18.03
N ARG A 100 -17.99 -2.90 18.33
CA ARG A 100 -18.37 -1.84 17.38
C ARG A 100 -17.26 -0.80 17.26
N GLU A 101 -16.93 -0.42 16.03
CA GLU A 101 -16.05 0.71 15.71
C GLU A 101 -16.78 1.74 14.83
N VAL A 102 -16.48 3.03 15.00
CA VAL A 102 -17.09 4.16 14.26
C VAL A 102 -16.01 4.86 13.43
N ARG A 103 -16.33 5.26 12.20
CA ARG A 103 -15.40 5.94 11.27
C ARG A 103 -15.92 7.32 10.85
N TYR A 104 -14.98 8.23 10.56
CA TYR A 104 -15.21 9.62 10.19
C TYR A 104 -14.46 9.96 8.89
N SER A 105 -14.96 10.94 8.13
CA SER A 105 -14.35 11.43 6.88
C SER A 105 -14.15 12.94 6.91
N LEU A 106 -13.22 13.44 6.09
CA LEU A 106 -12.81 14.83 6.08
C LEU A 106 -13.59 15.68 5.07
N SER A 107 -13.96 16.90 5.44
CA SER A 107 -14.54 17.90 4.52
C SER A 107 -13.46 18.78 3.87
N ALA A 108 -13.72 19.28 2.66
CA ALA A 108 -12.80 20.16 1.94
C ALA A 108 -12.64 21.49 2.70
N GLY A 109 -11.40 21.99 2.80
CA GLY A 109 -11.08 23.21 3.55
C GLY A 109 -11.18 23.07 5.07
N ALA A 110 -11.34 21.84 5.58
CA ALA A 110 -11.46 21.63 7.02
C ALA A 110 -10.14 21.91 7.77
N ASP A 111 -8.99 21.90 7.09
CA ASP A 111 -7.72 22.39 7.62
C ASP A 111 -7.77 23.89 7.95
N ASP A 112 -8.46 24.69 7.13
CA ASP A 112 -8.55 26.15 7.30
C ASP A 112 -9.44 26.50 8.49
N LEU A 113 -10.57 25.79 8.63
CA LEU A 113 -11.47 25.93 9.77
C LEU A 113 -10.78 25.55 11.08
N VAL A 114 -9.95 24.52 11.02
CA VAL A 114 -9.22 24.05 12.18
C VAL A 114 -8.11 25.02 12.54
N ALA A 115 -7.39 25.60 11.57
CA ALA A 115 -6.33 26.59 11.78
C ALA A 115 -6.77 27.89 12.49
N GLN A 116 -8.08 28.11 12.63
CA GLN A 116 -8.66 29.22 13.40
C GLN A 116 -8.93 28.86 14.86
N LEU A 117 -8.92 27.58 15.20
CA LEU A 117 -9.12 27.12 16.57
C LEU A 117 -7.87 27.37 17.42
N GLY A 118 -8.00 27.49 18.75
CA GLY A 118 -6.84 27.61 19.63
C GLY A 118 -5.84 26.48 19.40
N ALA A 119 -4.55 26.75 19.61
CA ALA A 119 -3.44 25.84 19.27
C ALA A 119 -3.66 24.38 19.72
N ARG A 120 -4.40 24.20 20.82
CA ARG A 120 -4.73 22.91 21.42
C ARG A 120 -5.75 22.07 20.64
N ALA A 121 -6.72 22.68 19.95
CA ALA A 121 -7.78 21.96 19.20
C ALA A 121 -7.37 21.69 17.74
N GLN A 122 -6.54 22.56 17.16
CA GLN A 122 -5.84 22.30 15.90
C GLN A 122 -5.07 20.99 15.91
N GLN A 123 -4.33 20.83 17.00
CA GLN A 123 -3.53 19.66 17.23
C GLN A 123 -4.38 18.38 17.31
N ALA A 124 -5.64 18.45 17.77
CA ALA A 124 -6.53 17.30 17.91
C ALA A 124 -7.19 16.86 16.58
N TYR A 125 -7.47 17.79 15.69
CA TYR A 125 -8.14 17.49 14.40
C TYR A 125 -7.24 16.75 13.41
N ARG A 126 -5.94 17.10 13.35
CA ARG A 126 -4.96 16.44 12.47
C ARG A 126 -4.84 14.93 12.73
N ALA A 127 -5.28 14.47 13.90
CA ALA A 127 -5.25 13.07 14.28
C ALA A 127 -6.41 12.22 13.69
N CYS A 128 -7.43 12.81 13.07
CA CYS A 128 -8.65 12.10 12.63
C CYS A 128 -8.65 11.63 11.15
N ILE A 129 -7.51 11.75 10.44
CA ILE A 129 -7.44 11.60 8.98
C ILE A 129 -6.48 10.47 8.61
N CYS A 130 -6.87 9.56 7.72
CA CYS A 130 -6.00 8.55 7.13
C CYS A 130 -6.05 8.65 5.61
N VAL A 131 -4.92 8.99 4.99
CA VAL A 131 -4.79 9.10 3.52
C VAL A 131 -4.17 7.82 2.98
N THR A 132 -4.91 7.08 2.17
CA THR A 132 -4.40 5.92 1.41
C THR A 132 -3.99 6.36 0.00
N THR A 133 -2.74 6.11 -0.37
CA THR A 133 -2.18 6.48 -1.68
C THR A 133 -2.37 5.36 -2.70
N ASN A 134 -2.97 5.67 -3.86
CA ASN A 134 -3.12 4.74 -4.98
C ASN A 134 -1.80 4.58 -5.79
N LYS A 135 -1.71 3.52 -6.62
CA LYS A 135 -0.54 3.19 -7.45
C LYS A 135 -0.04 4.38 -8.29
N PRO A 136 1.29 4.61 -8.35
CA PRO A 136 1.87 5.74 -9.07
C PRO A 136 1.75 5.58 -10.61
N SER A 137 1.42 6.68 -11.31
CA SER A 137 1.54 6.81 -12.77
C SER A 137 2.82 7.57 -13.12
N LEU A 138 3.57 7.06 -14.10
CA LEU A 138 4.90 7.57 -14.45
C LEU A 138 4.80 8.73 -15.45
N LYS A 139 5.35 9.90 -15.10
CA LYS A 139 5.59 11.04 -16.00
C LYS A 139 7.09 11.32 -16.02
N VAL A 140 7.72 11.20 -17.19
CA VAL A 140 9.18 11.34 -17.35
C VAL A 140 9.50 12.71 -17.94
N GLU A 141 10.24 13.52 -17.18
CA GLU A 141 10.84 14.78 -17.65
C GLU A 141 12.34 14.76 -17.31
N ARG A 142 13.19 15.14 -18.28
CA ARG A 142 14.64 15.25 -18.11
C ARG A 142 14.97 16.65 -17.58
N LYS A 143 15.77 16.79 -16.51
CA LYS A 143 16.28 18.10 -16.07
C LYS A 143 17.78 18.25 -16.29
N LYS A 144 18.14 19.47 -16.68
CA LYS A 144 19.35 19.99 -17.33
C LYS A 144 20.45 20.36 -16.31
N ASP A 145 21.64 19.76 -16.49
CA ASP A 145 23.06 20.13 -16.19
C ASP A 145 23.62 20.52 -14.78
N ALA A 146 24.86 20.01 -14.51
CA ALA A 146 26.08 20.72 -14.05
C ALA A 146 26.77 20.35 -12.70
N ALA A 147 28.10 20.08 -12.82
CA ALA A 147 29.24 20.30 -11.90
C ALA A 147 29.50 19.36 -10.70
N ALA A 148 30.52 18.50 -10.85
CA ALA A 148 31.83 18.64 -10.20
C ALA A 148 32.88 17.80 -10.95
#